data_AF-A0A9E3BT10-F1
#
_entry.id   AF-A0A9E3BT10-F1
#
_cell.length_a   1.000
_cell.length_b   1.000
_cell.length_c   1.000
_cell.angle_alpha   90.00
_cell.angle_beta   90.00
_cell.angle_gamma   90.00
#
_symmetry.space_group_name_H-M   'P 1'
#
loop_
_entity.id
_entity.type
_entity.pdbx_description
1 polymer ?
#
loop_
_entity_poly.entity_id
_entity_poly.type
_entity_poly.pdbx_seq_one_letter_code
_entity_poly.pdbx_strand_id
1 'polypeptide(L)'
;MLLWLLHLWAQPPVGVRLVCPDPRAGEAYDPGGLYNAAEIVARWQMMAVVSIALVVALLLGCYLLPRASLNRGFVVRWWGTLAVSGGLCLLVPLAVGAYSPVHARAGSCSTRPAAFLVDLPFDLLLPRMLAGLVWGLLAFAVVSLLATWLLGRWSGAGGFFHYRGCPWPRWNPGQG
;
A
#
# COMPACT_ATOMS: atom_id res chain seq x y z
N MET A 1 -1.55 -5.56 -19.20
CA MET A 1 -2.22 -5.75 -17.88
C MET A 1 -1.36 -6.48 -16.86
N LEU A 2 -0.65 -7.56 -17.21
CA LEU A 2 0.20 -8.31 -16.26
C LEU A 2 1.34 -7.48 -15.61
N LEU A 3 1.88 -6.49 -16.33
CA LEU A 3 2.90 -5.57 -15.82
C LEU A 3 2.43 -4.75 -14.61
N TRP A 4 1.14 -4.44 -14.51
CA TRP A 4 0.55 -3.70 -13.38
C TRP A 4 0.52 -4.52 -12.07
N LEU A 5 0.42 -5.84 -12.17
CA LEU A 5 0.45 -6.72 -10.99
C LEU A 5 1.84 -6.76 -10.34
N LEU A 6 2.93 -6.51 -11.09
CA LEU A 6 4.29 -6.45 -10.56
C LEU A 6 4.63 -5.10 -9.87
N HIS A 7 3.68 -4.16 -9.77
CA HIS A 7 3.93 -2.77 -9.34
C HIS A 7 4.26 -2.56 -7.86
N LEU A 8 4.32 -3.59 -7.01
CA LEU A 8 4.92 -3.41 -5.67
C LEU A 8 6.35 -2.85 -5.79
N TRP A 9 7.03 -3.21 -6.88
CA TRP A 9 8.38 -2.81 -7.28
C TRP A 9 8.42 -1.91 -8.51
N ALA A 10 7.30 -1.31 -8.91
CA ALA A 10 7.30 -0.37 -10.03
C ALA A 10 8.30 0.75 -9.74
N GLN A 11 9.21 0.94 -10.70
CA GLN A 11 10.13 2.06 -10.67
C GLN A 11 9.31 3.36 -10.61
N PRO A 12 9.76 4.34 -9.81
CA PRO A 12 9.14 5.64 -9.83
C PRO A 12 9.19 6.20 -11.26
N PRO A 13 8.16 6.95 -11.68
CA PRO A 13 8.18 7.59 -12.99
C PRO A 13 9.38 8.53 -13.11
N VAL A 14 10.05 8.45 -14.24
CA VAL A 14 11.23 9.28 -14.57
C VAL A 14 10.79 10.52 -15.35
N GLY A 15 11.49 11.63 -15.14
CA GLY A 15 11.25 12.86 -15.91
C GLY A 15 9.89 13.52 -15.61
N VAL A 16 9.39 13.36 -14.39
CA VAL A 16 8.14 14.01 -13.95
C VAL A 16 8.26 15.52 -14.12
N ARG A 17 7.29 16.09 -14.83
CA ARG A 17 7.22 17.53 -15.09
C ARG A 17 6.35 18.21 -14.04
N LEU A 18 6.76 19.41 -13.63
CA LEU A 18 5.95 20.31 -12.82
C LEU A 18 5.63 21.58 -13.60
N VAL A 19 4.52 22.21 -13.26
CA VAL A 19 4.20 23.56 -13.72
C VAL A 19 5.02 24.53 -12.87
N CYS A 20 5.89 25.31 -13.52
CA CYS A 20 6.67 26.32 -12.81
C CYS A 20 5.73 27.42 -12.30
N PRO A 21 6.02 28.02 -11.14
CA PRO A 21 5.23 29.13 -10.62
C PRO A 21 5.32 30.34 -11.55
N ASP A 22 4.27 31.17 -11.50
CA ASP A 22 4.16 32.34 -12.38
C ASP A 22 5.37 33.28 -12.26
N PRO A 23 5.84 33.84 -13.39
CA PRO A 23 6.94 34.80 -13.41
C PRO A 23 6.59 36.07 -12.65
N ARG A 24 7.60 36.75 -12.10
CA ARG A 24 7.40 38.12 -11.60
C ARG A 24 7.25 39.08 -12.78
N ALA A 25 6.71 40.28 -12.51
CA ALA A 25 6.52 41.29 -13.55
C ALA A 25 7.83 41.60 -14.29
N GLY A 26 7.85 41.36 -15.61
CA GLY A 26 9.02 41.57 -16.47
C GLY A 26 9.92 40.35 -16.70
N GLU A 27 9.65 39.21 -16.05
CA GLU A 27 10.37 37.95 -16.29
C GLU A 27 9.73 37.14 -17.43
N ALA A 28 10.55 36.35 -18.14
CA ALA A 28 10.07 35.47 -19.20
C ALA A 28 9.23 34.31 -18.62
N TYR A 29 8.16 33.94 -19.33
CA TYR A 29 7.32 32.80 -18.94
C TYR A 29 8.08 31.48 -19.06
N ASP A 30 7.98 30.65 -18.02
CA ASP A 30 8.61 29.34 -17.97
C ASP A 30 7.57 28.22 -18.15
N PRO A 31 7.64 27.43 -19.24
CA PRO A 31 6.63 26.44 -19.56
C PRO A 31 6.64 25.21 -18.63
N GLY A 32 7.71 24.96 -17.85
CA GLY A 32 7.70 23.85 -16.89
C GLY A 32 9.08 23.37 -16.45
N GLY A 33 9.10 22.75 -15.28
CA GLY A 33 10.31 22.26 -14.62
C GLY A 33 10.31 20.75 -14.43
N LEU A 34 11.33 20.26 -13.72
CA LEU A 34 11.48 18.84 -13.39
C LEU A 34 11.56 18.69 -11.87
N TYR A 35 11.00 17.62 -11.35
CA TYR A 35 11.20 17.24 -9.95
C TYR A 35 12.60 16.64 -9.72
N ASN A 36 13.06 16.68 -8.47
CA ASN A 36 14.26 15.94 -8.06
C ASN A 36 13.99 14.42 -8.05
N ALA A 37 14.61 13.69 -8.98
CA ALA A 37 14.38 12.26 -9.15
C ALA A 37 14.74 11.43 -7.91
N ALA A 38 15.82 11.79 -7.19
CA ALA A 38 16.24 11.07 -5.99
C ALA A 38 15.19 11.16 -4.88
N GLU A 39 14.56 12.33 -4.71
CA GLU A 39 13.51 12.53 -3.73
C GLU A 39 12.24 11.77 -4.10
N ILE A 40 11.83 11.80 -5.37
CA ILE A 40 10.69 10.99 -5.85
C ILE A 40 10.92 9.51 -5.52
N VAL A 41 12.11 8.98 -5.83
CA VAL A 41 12.45 7.58 -5.54
C VAL A 41 12.34 7.28 -4.05
N ALA A 42 12.92 8.14 -3.20
CA ALA A 42 12.87 7.97 -1.75
C ALA A 42 11.43 7.98 -1.22
N ARG A 43 10.59 8.90 -1.71
CA ARG A 43 9.15 8.96 -1.34
C ARG A 43 8.39 7.73 -1.81
N TRP A 44 8.66 7.28 -3.04
CA TRP A 44 8.04 6.10 -3.62
C TRP A 44 8.32 4.83 -2.79
N GLN A 45 9.57 4.68 -2.34
CA GLN A 45 9.98 3.60 -1.45
C GLN A 45 9.38 3.75 -0.05
N MET A 46 9.33 4.96 0.51
CA MET A 46 8.71 5.23 1.81
C MET A 46 7.23 4.81 1.82
N MET A 47 6.47 5.16 0.78
CA MET A 47 5.07 4.72 0.62
C MET A 47 4.95 3.20 0.63
N ALA A 48 5.89 2.49 0.00
CA ALA A 48 5.94 1.02 0.01
C ALA A 48 6.09 0.46 1.42
N VAL A 49 7.11 0.92 2.13
CA VAL A 49 7.47 0.41 3.45
C VAL A 49 6.36 0.68 4.45
N VAL A 50 5.78 1.89 4.43
CA VAL A 50 4.68 2.26 5.32
C VAL A 50 3.44 1.39 5.08
N SER A 51 3.06 1.16 3.80
CA SER A 51 1.93 0.28 3.49
C SER A 51 2.16 -1.16 3.98
N ILE A 52 3.36 -1.71 3.78
CA ILE A 52 3.70 -3.06 4.23
C ILE A 52 3.65 -3.14 5.77
N ALA A 53 4.29 -2.20 6.46
CA ALA A 53 4.31 -2.15 7.92
C ALA A 53 2.90 -2.09 8.50
N LEU A 54 2.02 -1.30 7.89
CA LEU A 54 0.62 -1.17 8.31
C LEU A 54 -0.17 -2.46 8.14
N VAL A 55 -0.04 -3.14 6.99
CA VAL A 55 -0.69 -4.42 6.74
C VAL A 55 -0.23 -5.46 7.77
N VAL A 56 1.08 -5.54 8.03
CA VAL A 56 1.64 -6.46 9.04
C VAL A 56 1.12 -6.13 10.44
N ALA A 57 1.10 -4.85 10.82
CA ALA A 57 0.60 -4.42 12.13
C ALA A 57 -0.89 -4.76 12.33
N LEU A 58 -1.72 -4.54 11.30
CA LEU A 58 -3.15 -4.88 11.35
C LEU A 58 -3.39 -6.39 11.45
N LEU A 59 -2.64 -7.19 10.68
CA LEU A 59 -2.68 -8.65 10.74
C LEU A 59 -2.30 -9.15 12.14
N LEU A 60 -1.19 -8.65 12.69
CA LEU A 60 -0.75 -8.98 14.04
C LEU A 60 -1.79 -8.55 15.07
N GLY A 61 -2.30 -7.32 15.01
CA GLY A 61 -3.34 -6.84 15.93
C GLY A 61 -4.58 -7.73 15.90
N CYS A 62 -5.06 -8.09 14.70
CA CYS A 62 -6.20 -8.98 14.53
C CYS A 62 -5.98 -10.38 15.10
N TYR A 63 -4.75 -10.90 15.04
CA TYR A 63 -4.41 -12.21 15.59
C TYR A 63 -4.16 -12.18 17.11
N LEU A 64 -3.50 -11.14 17.61
CA LEU A 64 -3.04 -11.02 18.99
C LEU A 64 -4.15 -10.60 19.95
N LEU A 65 -5.05 -9.70 19.54
CA LEU A 65 -6.14 -9.19 20.39
C LEU A 65 -7.18 -10.26 20.80
N PRO A 66 -7.60 -11.21 19.94
CA PRO A 66 -8.59 -12.23 20.29
C PRO A 66 -8.01 -13.59 20.73
N ARG A 67 -6.74 -13.67 21.20
CA ARG A 67 -6.07 -14.93 21.59
C ARG A 67 -6.90 -15.90 22.47
N ALA A 68 -7.89 -15.41 23.21
CA ALA A 68 -8.72 -16.21 24.11
C ALA A 68 -9.96 -16.87 23.47
N SER A 69 -10.41 -16.47 22.26
CA SER A 69 -11.53 -17.18 21.60
C SER A 69 -11.47 -17.08 20.07
N LEU A 70 -11.00 -18.17 19.45
CA LEU A 70 -11.05 -18.43 18.01
C LEU A 70 -12.50 -18.78 17.58
N ASN A 71 -13.47 -17.90 17.89
CA ASN A 71 -14.90 -18.14 17.71
C ASN A 71 -15.42 -17.59 16.35
N ARG A 72 -16.71 -17.76 16.05
CA ARG A 72 -17.35 -17.26 14.81
C ARG A 72 -17.16 -15.74 14.60
N GLY A 73 -17.04 -14.98 15.69
CA GLY A 73 -16.79 -13.54 15.66
C GLY A 73 -15.39 -13.19 15.16
N PHE A 74 -14.41 -14.08 15.29
CA PHE A 74 -13.07 -13.89 14.73
C PHE A 74 -13.11 -13.75 13.21
N VAL A 75 -13.81 -14.64 12.50
CA VAL A 75 -13.86 -14.62 11.03
C VAL A 75 -14.45 -13.31 10.51
N VAL A 76 -15.51 -12.81 11.16
CA VAL A 76 -16.11 -11.51 10.82
C VAL A 76 -15.10 -10.37 11.05
N ARG A 77 -14.39 -10.38 12.19
CA ARG A 77 -13.35 -9.37 12.50
C ARG A 77 -12.15 -9.47 11.55
N TRP A 78 -11.81 -10.66 11.09
CA TRP A 78 -10.75 -10.91 10.13
C TRP A 78 -11.09 -10.26 8.78
N TRP A 79 -12.27 -10.54 8.22
CA TRP A 79 -12.73 -9.87 7.00
C TRP A 79 -12.93 -8.35 7.18
N GLY A 80 -13.38 -7.91 8.36
CA GLY A 80 -13.40 -6.49 8.70
C GLY A 80 -12.00 -5.85 8.67
N THR A 81 -11.00 -6.56 9.20
CA THR A 81 -9.60 -6.12 9.17
C THR A 81 -9.06 -6.07 7.75
N LEU A 82 -9.46 -6.99 6.86
CA LEU A 82 -9.14 -6.90 5.43
C LEU A 82 -9.67 -5.60 4.83
N ALA A 83 -10.95 -5.29 5.02
CA ALA A 83 -11.57 -4.08 4.47
C ALA A 83 -10.87 -2.81 4.99
N VAL A 84 -10.57 -2.76 6.29
CA VAL A 84 -9.82 -1.65 6.92
C VAL A 84 -8.40 -1.55 6.36
N SER A 85 -7.71 -2.68 6.20
CA SER A 85 -6.35 -2.70 5.65
C SER A 85 -6.32 -2.19 4.21
N GLY A 86 -7.30 -2.57 3.37
CA GLY A 86 -7.44 -2.09 2.01
C GLY A 86 -7.69 -0.58 1.96
N GLY A 87 -8.64 -0.10 2.78
CA GLY A 87 -8.92 1.34 2.88
C GLY A 87 -7.71 2.15 3.34
N LEU A 88 -6.97 1.67 4.34
CA LEU A 88 -5.78 2.33 4.82
C LEU A 88 -4.62 2.31 3.81
N CYS A 89 -4.45 1.23 3.05
CA CYS A 89 -3.45 1.16 1.98
C CYS A 89 -3.69 2.20 0.87
N LEU A 90 -4.94 2.62 0.67
CA LEU A 90 -5.26 3.74 -0.23
C LEU A 90 -4.87 5.09 0.38
N LEU A 91 -4.97 5.25 1.70
CA LEU A 91 -4.66 6.52 2.37
C LEU A 91 -3.17 6.74 2.61
N VAL A 92 -2.35 5.68 2.66
CA VAL A 92 -0.91 5.81 2.93
C VAL A 92 -0.18 6.73 1.94
N PRO A 93 -0.32 6.59 0.61
CA PRO A 93 0.36 7.48 -0.33
C PRO A 93 -0.08 8.94 -0.20
N LEU A 94 -1.35 9.19 0.15
CA LEU A 94 -1.85 10.54 0.41
C LEU A 94 -1.19 11.14 1.66
N ALA A 95 -1.12 10.38 2.75
CA ALA A 95 -0.48 10.83 3.98
C ALA A 95 1.02 11.10 3.75
N VAL A 96 1.73 10.17 3.10
CA VAL A 96 3.16 10.38 2.79
C VAL A 96 3.35 11.58 1.88
N GLY A 97 2.49 11.79 0.88
CA GLY A 97 2.54 12.98 0.02
C GLY A 97 2.36 14.28 0.81
N ALA A 98 1.34 14.33 1.67
CA ALA A 98 1.00 15.53 2.44
C ALA A 98 2.05 15.92 3.50
N TYR A 99 2.69 14.95 4.15
CA TYR A 99 3.66 15.21 5.21
C TYR A 99 5.11 15.25 4.72
N SER A 100 5.33 15.04 3.42
CA SER A 100 6.67 14.86 2.91
C SER A 100 6.82 15.43 1.49
N PRO A 101 6.73 16.77 1.35
CA PRO A 101 6.88 17.43 0.06
C PRO A 101 8.24 17.11 -0.57
N VAL A 102 8.30 17.28 -1.89
CA VAL A 102 9.51 17.07 -2.70
C VAL A 102 9.97 18.39 -3.29
N HIS A 103 11.21 18.43 -3.75
CA HIS A 103 11.76 19.62 -4.37
C HIS A 103 11.69 19.56 -5.89
N ALA A 104 11.45 20.72 -6.49
CA ALA A 104 11.84 20.99 -7.86
C ALA A 104 13.36 20.86 -8.01
N ARG A 105 13.82 20.38 -9.15
CA ARG A 105 15.24 20.28 -9.49
C ARG A 105 15.81 21.69 -9.67
N ALA A 106 16.94 21.97 -9.03
CA ALA A 106 17.63 23.25 -9.20
C ALA A 106 17.91 23.53 -10.69
N GLY A 107 17.66 24.76 -11.12
CA GLY A 107 17.81 25.21 -12.51
C GLY A 107 16.76 24.67 -13.48
N SER A 108 15.73 23.93 -13.03
CA SER A 108 14.67 23.46 -13.93
C SER A 108 13.65 24.52 -14.28
N CYS A 109 13.47 25.52 -13.40
CA CYS A 109 12.71 26.72 -13.69
C CYS A 109 13.68 27.90 -13.78
N SER A 110 13.71 28.58 -14.92
CA SER A 110 14.45 29.81 -15.20
C SER A 110 14.08 30.96 -14.25
N THR A 111 12.79 31.09 -13.90
CA THR A 111 12.29 32.11 -12.96
C THR A 111 12.67 31.82 -11.51
N ARG A 112 12.94 30.56 -11.17
CA ARG A 112 13.34 30.11 -9.83
C ARG A 112 14.47 29.08 -9.93
N PRO A 113 15.73 29.55 -10.05
CA PRO A 113 16.87 28.64 -10.23
C PRO A 113 17.19 27.81 -8.98
N ALA A 114 16.79 28.27 -7.79
CA ALA A 114 16.92 27.52 -6.54
C ALA A 114 15.85 26.43 -6.42
N ALA A 115 16.18 25.31 -5.77
CA ALA A 115 15.21 24.28 -5.44
C ALA A 115 14.12 24.82 -4.50
N PHE A 116 12.86 24.47 -4.76
CA PHE A 116 11.71 24.87 -3.94
C PHE A 116 10.78 23.68 -3.72
N LEU A 117 10.04 23.71 -2.61
CA LEU A 117 9.10 22.66 -2.23
C LEU A 117 7.86 22.66 -3.14
N VAL A 118 7.45 21.47 -3.55
CA VAL A 118 6.28 21.19 -4.38
C VAL A 118 5.65 19.88 -3.90
N ASP A 119 4.33 19.80 -3.91
CA ASP A 119 3.62 18.56 -3.60
C ASP A 119 3.72 17.57 -4.77
N LEU A 120 3.68 16.27 -4.44
CA LEU A 120 3.51 15.25 -5.48
C LEU A 120 2.11 15.36 -6.07
N PRO A 121 1.97 15.41 -7.40
CA PRO A 121 0.66 15.44 -8.02
C PRO A 121 -0.02 14.07 -7.87
N PHE A 122 -1.35 14.10 -7.76
CA PHE A 122 -2.14 12.94 -7.38
C PHE A 122 -2.09 11.80 -8.42
N ASP A 123 -1.88 12.14 -9.70
CA ASP A 123 -1.67 11.19 -10.79
C ASP A 123 -0.43 10.30 -10.58
N LEU A 124 0.61 10.80 -9.90
CA LEU A 124 1.75 9.99 -9.47
C LEU A 124 1.40 9.11 -8.27
N LEU A 125 0.57 9.59 -7.34
CA LEU A 125 0.20 8.84 -6.15
C LEU A 125 -0.76 7.68 -6.46
N LEU A 126 -1.68 7.88 -7.41
CA LEU A 126 -2.76 6.95 -7.72
C LEU A 126 -2.29 5.53 -8.09
N PRO A 127 -1.30 5.33 -9.00
CA PRO A 127 -0.76 4.00 -9.29
C PRO A 127 -0.23 3.29 -8.04
N ARG A 128 0.39 4.04 -7.13
CA ARG A 128 0.92 3.49 -5.88
C ARG A 128 -0.19 3.10 -4.91
N MET A 129 -1.24 3.91 -4.81
CA MET A 129 -2.42 3.60 -4.00
C MET A 129 -3.07 2.29 -4.46
N LEU A 130 -3.28 2.14 -5.78
CA LEU A 130 -3.88 0.94 -6.35
C LEU A 130 -2.99 -0.30 -6.17
N ALA A 131 -1.67 -0.16 -6.38
CA ALA A 131 -0.72 -1.24 -6.13
C ALA A 131 -0.72 -1.66 -4.65
N GLY A 132 -0.70 -0.69 -3.72
CA GLY A 132 -0.79 -0.94 -2.29
C GLY A 132 -2.07 -1.68 -1.90
N LEU A 133 -3.21 -1.28 -2.46
CA LEU A 133 -4.49 -1.98 -2.26
C LEU A 133 -4.41 -3.44 -2.72
N VAL A 134 -4.04 -3.66 -3.99
CA VAL A 134 -4.01 -5.02 -4.57
C VAL A 134 -3.07 -5.94 -3.78
N TRP A 135 -1.87 -5.46 -3.48
CA TRP A 135 -0.88 -6.25 -2.75
C TRP A 135 -1.22 -6.43 -1.28
N GLY A 136 -1.82 -5.43 -0.64
CA GLY A 136 -2.34 -5.56 0.73
C GLY A 136 -3.41 -6.64 0.82
N LEU A 137 -4.37 -6.65 -0.12
CA LEU A 137 -5.41 -7.67 -0.21
C LEU A 137 -4.81 -9.07 -0.50
N LEU A 138 -3.84 -9.15 -1.41
CA LEU A 138 -3.19 -10.42 -1.76
C LEU A 138 -2.36 -10.97 -0.59
N ALA A 139 -1.56 -10.14 0.07
CA ALA A 139 -0.79 -10.52 1.26
C ALA A 139 -1.71 -11.03 2.36
N PHE A 140 -2.82 -10.33 2.59
CA PHE A 140 -3.84 -10.79 3.54
C PHE A 140 -4.43 -12.15 3.14
N ALA A 141 -4.77 -12.36 1.86
CA ALA A 141 -5.28 -13.63 1.37
C ALA A 141 -4.28 -14.78 1.56
N VAL A 142 -3.00 -14.55 1.22
CA VAL A 142 -1.92 -15.54 1.41
C VAL A 142 -1.71 -15.85 2.88
N VAL A 143 -1.65 -14.84 3.75
CA VAL A 143 -1.53 -15.03 5.20
C VAL A 143 -2.75 -15.78 5.75
N SER A 144 -3.96 -15.50 5.25
CA SER A 144 -5.18 -16.23 5.63
C SER A 144 -5.09 -17.70 5.25
N LEU A 145 -4.62 -18.02 4.04
CA LEU A 145 -4.43 -19.40 3.57
C LEU A 145 -3.33 -20.13 4.35
N LEU A 146 -2.22 -19.46 4.64
CA LEU A 146 -1.14 -20.04 5.46
C LEU A 146 -1.59 -20.28 6.90
N ALA A 147 -2.30 -19.32 7.51
CA ALA A 147 -2.88 -19.48 8.83
C ALA A 147 -3.90 -20.63 8.84
N THR A 148 -4.72 -20.75 7.79
CA THR A 148 -5.65 -21.87 7.60
C THR A 148 -4.92 -23.20 7.58
N TRP A 149 -3.85 -23.30 6.78
CA TRP A 149 -3.09 -24.52 6.59
C TRP A 149 -2.31 -24.92 7.85
N LEU A 150 -1.66 -23.97 8.52
CA LEU A 150 -0.89 -24.20 9.74
C LEU A 150 -1.79 -24.52 10.94
N LEU A 151 -2.82 -23.69 11.19
CA LEU A 151 -3.71 -23.86 12.34
C LEU A 151 -4.75 -24.96 12.12
N GLY A 152 -5.15 -25.21 10.86
CA GLY A 152 -6.03 -26.32 10.52
C GLY A 152 -5.42 -27.70 10.78
N ARG A 153 -4.09 -27.80 10.80
CA ARG A 153 -3.35 -29.01 11.22
C ARG A 153 -3.21 -29.15 12.73
N TRP A 154 -3.55 -28.12 13.50
CA TRP A 154 -3.40 -28.13 14.95
C TRP A 154 -4.72 -28.52 15.62
N SER A 155 -4.75 -29.68 16.26
CA SER A 155 -5.97 -30.26 16.89
C SER A 155 -6.57 -29.35 17.97
N GLY A 156 -5.75 -28.55 18.65
CA GLY A 156 -6.18 -27.56 19.65
C GLY A 156 -6.84 -26.30 19.08
N ALA A 157 -6.72 -26.04 17.77
CA ALA A 157 -7.30 -24.87 17.12
C ALA A 157 -8.70 -25.12 16.50
N GLY A 158 -9.26 -26.32 16.67
CA GLY A 158 -10.67 -26.62 16.34
C GLY A 158 -11.04 -26.45 14.87
N GLY A 159 -10.08 -26.55 13.94
CA GLY A 159 -10.36 -26.43 12.51
C GLY A 159 -10.88 -25.04 12.12
N PHE A 160 -10.08 -24.02 12.40
CA PHE A 160 -10.33 -22.59 12.22
C PHE A 160 -11.00 -22.18 10.90
N PHE A 161 -10.71 -22.90 9.81
CA PHE A 161 -11.32 -22.72 8.48
C PHE A 161 -11.99 -23.97 7.90
N HIS A 162 -11.83 -25.12 8.55
CA HIS A 162 -12.43 -26.37 8.10
C HIS A 162 -13.93 -26.46 8.44
N TYR A 163 -14.39 -25.75 9.46
CA TYR A 163 -15.76 -25.93 9.95
C TYR A 163 -16.76 -24.84 9.57
N ARG A 164 -16.33 -23.66 9.05
CA ARG A 164 -17.22 -22.48 9.01
C ARG A 164 -17.04 -21.50 7.83
N GLY A 165 -16.79 -21.97 6.60
CA GLY A 165 -17.16 -21.15 5.42
C GLY A 165 -16.32 -21.17 4.15
N CYS A 166 -15.25 -21.97 4.03
CA CYS A 166 -14.63 -22.19 2.71
C CYS A 166 -15.34 -23.34 1.98
N PRO A 167 -15.72 -23.21 0.69
CA PRO A 167 -16.53 -24.17 -0.04
C PRO A 167 -15.77 -25.43 -0.51
N TRP A 168 -14.62 -25.76 0.09
CA TRP A 168 -13.81 -26.90 -0.35
C TRP A 168 -14.28 -28.22 0.26
N PRO A 169 -14.06 -29.36 -0.45
CA PRO A 169 -14.63 -30.65 -0.08
C PRO A 169 -14.12 -31.08 1.29
N ARG A 170 -15.05 -31.56 2.12
CA ARG A 170 -14.77 -32.10 3.45
C ARG A 170 -13.91 -33.34 3.28
N TRP A 171 -12.60 -33.23 3.50
CA TRP A 171 -11.78 -34.42 3.63
C TRP A 171 -11.89 -34.89 5.09
N ASN A 172 -12.62 -35.99 5.27
CA ASN A 172 -12.83 -36.63 6.56
C ASN A 172 -11.90 -37.86 6.60
N PRO A 173 -10.71 -37.78 7.21
CA PRO A 173 -9.73 -38.88 7.19
C PRO A 173 -10.11 -40.09 8.05
N GLY A 174 -11.37 -40.20 8.48
CA GLY A 174 -11.89 -41.28 9.34
C GLY A 174 -13.11 -42.00 8.76
N GLN A 175 -13.32 -41.99 7.44
CA GLN A 175 -14.36 -42.79 6.77
C GLN A 175 -13.76 -43.76 5.74
N GLY A 176 -12.69 -44.45 6.12
CA GLY A 176 -12.15 -45.63 5.44
C GLY A 176 -12.04 -46.77 6.44
#